data_AF-A0A349PS48-F1
#
_entry.id   AF-A0A349PS48-F1
#
_cell.length_a   1.000
_cell.length_b   1.000
_cell.length_c   1.000
_cell.angle_alpha   90.00
_cell.angle_beta   90.00
_cell.angle_gamma   90.00
#
_symmetry.space_group_name_H-M   'P 1'
#
loop_
_entity.id
_entity.type
_entity.pdbx_description
1 polymer ?
#
loop_
_entity_poly.entity_id
_entity_poly.type
_entity_poly.pdbx_seq_one_letter_code
_entity_poly.pdbx_strand_id
1 'polypeptide(L)'
;RLKKKYGSSVEEMLAYLEKSREELDRIEYADDRAQQLEQTLKKQEKAAREAAQALSDRRHAAAKELEERISRELRELDMPKLRFAIDFQEKDMGEDGVDAVAFLMSANVGEALRPIQKIASGGELSRIMLALKNVLAEQDSVMTMVFDEVDTGVSGRAAQRVAEKLAKLSRTRQVLCVTHLPQLA
;
A
#
# COMPACT_ATOMS: atom_id res chain seq x y z
N ARG A 1 -28.90 -59.81 -18.92
CA ARG A 1 -27.46 -59.45 -18.79
C ARG A 1 -27.26 -57.93 -18.65
N LEU A 2 -27.77 -57.12 -19.60
CA LEU A 2 -27.69 -55.65 -19.54
C LEU A 2 -28.28 -55.05 -18.24
N LYS A 3 -29.47 -55.52 -17.83
CA LYS A 3 -30.12 -55.07 -16.59
C LYS A 3 -29.28 -55.22 -15.30
N LYS A 4 -28.38 -56.21 -15.27
CA LYS A 4 -27.50 -56.47 -14.12
C LYS A 4 -26.29 -55.52 -14.05
N LYS A 5 -25.96 -54.87 -15.17
CA LYS A 5 -24.70 -54.11 -15.32
C LYS A 5 -24.93 -52.61 -15.50
N TYR A 6 -26.08 -52.22 -16.04
CA TYR A 6 -26.33 -50.83 -16.49
C TYR A 6 -27.63 -50.20 -15.97
N GLY A 7 -28.45 -50.93 -15.20
CA GLY A 7 -29.73 -50.40 -14.67
C GLY A 7 -30.85 -51.43 -14.72
N SER A 8 -31.71 -51.44 -13.71
CA SER A 8 -32.82 -52.39 -13.56
C SER A 8 -33.99 -52.13 -14.53
N SER A 9 -34.15 -50.89 -15.00
CA SER A 9 -35.13 -50.45 -16.00
C SER A 9 -34.48 -49.94 -17.30
N VAL A 10 -35.28 -49.73 -18.36
CA VAL A 10 -34.79 -49.18 -19.64
C VAL A 10 -34.33 -47.73 -19.46
N GLU A 11 -35.05 -46.95 -18.67
CA GLU A 11 -34.73 -45.56 -18.34
C GLU A 11 -33.39 -45.46 -17.61
N GLU A 12 -33.13 -46.32 -16.62
CA GLU A 12 -31.85 -46.35 -15.90
C GLU A 12 -30.69 -46.69 -16.84
N MET A 13 -30.89 -47.62 -17.78
CA MET A 13 -29.87 -47.98 -18.77
C MET A 13 -29.57 -46.86 -19.77
N LEU A 14 -30.58 -46.08 -20.16
CA LEU A 14 -30.39 -44.90 -21.01
C LEU A 14 -29.69 -43.76 -20.25
N ALA A 15 -30.04 -43.53 -18.99
CA ALA A 15 -29.35 -42.56 -18.15
C ALA A 15 -27.87 -42.91 -17.94
N TYR A 16 -27.57 -44.21 -17.76
CA TYR A 16 -26.17 -44.68 -17.69
C TYR A 16 -25.43 -44.42 -19.01
N LEU A 17 -26.05 -44.68 -20.16
CA LEU A 17 -25.45 -44.43 -21.47
C LEU A 17 -25.11 -42.94 -21.66
N GLU A 18 -26.04 -42.04 -21.34
CA GLU A 18 -25.79 -40.59 -21.45
C GLU A 18 -24.65 -40.16 -20.52
N LYS A 19 -24.64 -40.63 -19.26
CA LYS A 19 -23.52 -40.35 -18.34
C LYS A 19 -22.19 -40.87 -18.87
N SER A 20 -22.15 -42.07 -19.44
CA SER A 20 -20.92 -42.65 -20.01
C SER A 20 -20.47 -41.91 -21.27
N ARG A 21 -21.39 -41.38 -22.09
CA ARG A 21 -21.06 -40.51 -23.23
C ARG A 21 -20.45 -39.19 -22.77
N GLU A 22 -21.06 -38.53 -21.79
CA GLU A 22 -20.51 -37.30 -21.20
C GLU A 22 -19.14 -37.51 -20.54
N GLU A 23 -18.90 -38.69 -19.94
CA GLU A 23 -17.60 -39.06 -19.38
C GLU A 23 -16.56 -39.35 -20.46
N LEU A 24 -16.94 -40.08 -21.52
CA LEU A 24 -16.07 -40.35 -22.66
C LEU A 24 -15.67 -39.06 -23.37
N ASP A 25 -16.64 -38.18 -23.70
CA ASP A 25 -16.37 -36.89 -24.34
C ASP A 25 -15.41 -36.04 -23.47
N ARG A 26 -15.62 -36.01 -22.15
CA ARG A 26 -14.71 -35.28 -21.24
C ARG A 26 -13.29 -35.82 -21.27
N ILE A 27 -13.11 -37.13 -21.40
CA ILE A 27 -11.79 -37.77 -21.47
C ILE A 27 -11.16 -37.50 -22.84
N GLU A 28 -11.92 -37.67 -23.93
CA GLU A 28 -11.44 -37.46 -25.29
C GLU A 28 -10.96 -36.02 -25.52
N TYR A 29 -11.65 -35.02 -24.97
CA TYR A 29 -11.29 -33.60 -25.11
C TYR A 29 -10.50 -33.03 -23.91
N ALA A 30 -10.06 -33.88 -22.97
CA ALA A 30 -9.36 -33.41 -21.77
C ALA A 30 -8.05 -32.68 -22.11
N ASP A 31 -7.26 -33.24 -23.02
CA ASP A 31 -5.95 -32.70 -23.41
C ASP A 31 -6.09 -31.37 -24.17
N ASP A 32 -7.05 -31.28 -25.09
CA ASP A 32 -7.36 -30.05 -25.82
C ASP A 32 -7.80 -28.94 -24.85
N ARG A 33 -8.66 -29.28 -23.88
CA ARG A 33 -9.11 -28.33 -22.85
C ARG A 33 -7.94 -27.91 -21.95
N ALA A 34 -7.05 -28.83 -21.58
CA ALA A 34 -5.87 -28.52 -20.79
C ALA A 34 -4.94 -27.55 -21.54
N GLN A 35 -4.69 -27.78 -22.83
CA GLN A 35 -3.91 -26.86 -23.66
C GLN A 35 -4.54 -25.47 -23.76
N GLN A 36 -5.86 -25.39 -23.96
CA GLN A 36 -6.58 -24.11 -24.01
C GLN A 36 -6.48 -23.35 -22.68
N LEU A 37 -6.62 -24.06 -21.55
CA LEU A 37 -6.47 -23.46 -20.22
C LEU A 37 -5.04 -23.00 -19.97
N GLU A 38 -4.04 -23.76 -20.39
CA GLU A 38 -2.62 -23.38 -20.25
C GLU A 38 -2.29 -22.14 -21.09
N GLN A 39 -2.80 -22.04 -22.32
CA GLN A 39 -2.67 -20.85 -23.15
C GLN A 39 -3.36 -19.63 -22.52
N THR A 40 -4.56 -19.84 -21.97
CA THR A 40 -5.30 -18.79 -21.26
C THR A 40 -4.53 -18.33 -20.02
N LEU A 41 -4.00 -19.25 -19.23
CA LEU A 41 -3.19 -18.95 -18.05
C LEU A 41 -1.97 -18.10 -18.44
N LYS A 42 -1.17 -18.55 -19.42
CA LYS A 42 0.00 -17.79 -19.91
C LYS A 42 -0.36 -16.38 -20.37
N LYS A 43 -1.50 -16.22 -21.05
CA LYS A 43 -1.98 -14.91 -21.49
C LYS A 43 -2.33 -14.01 -20.30
N GLN A 44 -3.04 -14.54 -19.31
CA GLN A 44 -3.43 -13.76 -18.13
C GLN A 44 -2.24 -13.43 -17.23
N GLU A 45 -1.30 -14.36 -17.05
CA GLU A 45 -0.06 -14.12 -16.31
C GLU A 45 0.76 -13.00 -16.95
N LYS A 46 0.88 -12.99 -18.28
CA LYS A 46 1.57 -11.92 -19.01
C LYS A 46 0.89 -10.57 -18.77
N ALA A 47 -0.43 -10.51 -18.91
CA ALA A 47 -1.19 -9.28 -18.70
C ALA A 47 -1.07 -8.77 -17.25
N ALA A 48 -1.11 -9.68 -16.26
CA ALA A 48 -0.91 -9.35 -14.85
C ALA A 48 0.50 -8.78 -14.59
N ARG A 49 1.54 -9.37 -15.19
CA ARG A 49 2.91 -8.86 -15.09
C ARG A 49 3.08 -7.46 -15.68
N GLU A 50 2.51 -7.23 -16.86
CA GLU A 50 2.55 -5.92 -17.52
C GLU A 50 1.85 -4.86 -16.67
N ALA A 51 0.69 -5.20 -16.10
CA ALA A 51 -0.03 -4.31 -15.19
C ALA A 51 0.75 -4.05 -13.88
N ALA A 52 1.36 -5.08 -13.31
CA ALA A 52 2.17 -4.96 -12.10
C ALA A 52 3.42 -4.08 -12.32
N GLN A 53 4.09 -4.22 -13.47
CA GLN A 53 5.22 -3.36 -13.82
C GLN A 53 4.78 -1.90 -14.00
N ALA A 54 3.69 -1.67 -14.72
CA ALA A 54 3.15 -0.32 -14.90
C ALA A 54 2.75 0.33 -13.56
N LEU A 55 2.25 -0.45 -12.61
CA LEU A 55 1.97 0.01 -11.25
C LEU A 55 3.27 0.36 -10.50
N SER A 56 4.28 -0.50 -10.57
CA SER A 56 5.60 -0.27 -9.94
C SER A 56 6.26 1.00 -10.49
N ASP A 57 6.27 1.22 -11.80
CA ASP A 57 6.85 2.41 -12.43
C ASP A 57 6.17 3.69 -11.94
N ARG A 58 4.83 3.68 -11.85
CA ARG A 58 4.05 4.80 -11.32
C ARG A 58 4.33 5.07 -9.85
N ARG A 59 4.50 4.01 -9.03
CA ARG A 59 4.88 4.14 -7.62
C ARG A 59 6.24 4.78 -7.47
N HIS A 60 7.24 4.35 -8.24
CA HIS A 60 8.58 4.92 -8.19
C HIS A 60 8.59 6.41 -8.61
N ALA A 61 7.79 6.79 -9.61
CA ALA A 61 7.64 8.18 -10.01
C ALA A 61 7.00 9.03 -8.90
N ALA A 62 5.88 8.56 -8.33
CA ALA A 62 5.20 9.24 -7.24
C ALA A 62 6.05 9.31 -5.96
N ALA A 63 6.85 8.28 -5.68
CA ALA A 63 7.74 8.21 -4.53
C ALA A 63 8.78 9.33 -4.56
N LYS A 64 9.41 9.58 -5.72
CA LYS A 64 10.37 10.69 -5.88
C LYS A 64 9.73 12.05 -5.58
N GLU A 65 8.54 12.29 -6.11
CA GLU A 65 7.81 13.54 -5.83
C GLU A 65 7.47 13.66 -4.33
N LEU A 66 7.02 12.56 -3.72
CA LEU A 66 6.67 12.51 -2.31
C LEU A 66 7.87 12.77 -1.41
N GLU A 67 9.02 12.14 -1.71
CA GLU A 67 10.29 12.35 -0.99
C GLU A 67 10.73 13.81 -1.03
N GLU A 68 10.67 14.47 -2.19
CA GLU A 68 11.03 15.88 -2.33
C GLU A 68 10.08 16.80 -1.54
N ARG A 69 8.77 16.53 -1.60
CA ARG A 69 7.76 17.30 -0.87
C ARG A 69 7.94 17.17 0.64
N ILE A 70 8.14 15.96 1.14
CA ILE A 70 8.39 15.70 2.56
C ILE A 70 9.71 16.33 2.99
N SER A 71 10.77 16.20 2.18
CA SER A 71 12.06 16.82 2.49
C SER A 71 12.00 18.34 2.59
N ARG A 72 11.18 19.00 1.76
CA ARG A 72 10.90 20.44 1.89
C ARG A 72 10.16 20.75 3.19
N GLU A 73 9.08 20.03 3.48
CA GLU A 73 8.29 20.24 4.70
C GLU A 73 9.12 20.04 5.98
N LEU A 74 9.98 19.02 6.03
CA LEU A 74 10.89 18.80 7.16
C LEU A 74 11.88 19.96 7.34
N ARG A 75 12.41 20.54 6.25
CA ARG A 75 13.26 21.73 6.35
C ARG A 75 12.52 22.95 6.88
N GLU A 76 11.26 23.13 6.47
CA GLU A 76 10.41 24.23 6.97
C GLU A 76 10.09 24.09 8.46
N LEU A 77 10.05 22.86 8.98
CA LEU A 77 9.88 22.54 10.40
C LEU A 77 11.21 22.56 11.20
N ASP A 78 12.27 23.15 10.65
CA ASP A 78 13.60 23.24 11.28
C ASP A 78 14.25 21.86 11.54
N MET A 79 13.95 20.88 10.68
CA MET A 79 14.50 19.52 10.73
C MET A 79 15.36 19.19 9.48
N PRO A 80 16.34 20.03 9.08
CA PRO A 80 17.05 19.90 7.80
C PRO A 80 18.00 18.71 7.73
N LYS A 81 18.38 18.13 8.87
CA LYS A 81 19.28 16.96 8.95
C LYS A 81 18.56 15.64 8.70
N LEU A 82 17.23 15.64 8.84
CA LEU A 82 16.43 14.45 8.62
C LEU A 82 16.35 14.14 7.12
N ARG A 83 16.47 12.86 6.80
CA ARG A 83 16.28 12.35 5.44
C ARG A 83 15.13 11.38 5.44
N PHE A 84 14.24 11.51 4.46
CA PHE A 84 13.15 10.58 4.21
C PHE A 84 13.40 9.88 2.87
N ALA A 85 13.13 8.58 2.82
CA ALA A 85 13.27 7.78 1.62
C ALA A 85 12.22 6.67 1.61
N ILE A 86 11.83 6.25 0.41
CA ILE A 86 10.89 5.18 0.17
C ILE A 86 11.68 4.04 -0.48
N ASP A 87 11.76 2.94 0.23
CA ASP A 87 12.45 1.73 -0.22
C ASP A 87 11.44 0.77 -0.86
N PHE A 88 11.87 0.18 -1.97
CA PHE A 88 11.09 -0.77 -2.75
C PHE A 88 11.84 -2.09 -2.79
N GLN A 89 11.22 -3.15 -2.27
CA GLN A 89 11.71 -4.52 -2.39
C GLN A 89 10.77 -5.31 -3.29
N GLU A 90 11.31 -6.19 -4.13
CA GLU A 90 10.47 -7.07 -4.93
C GLU A 90 9.79 -8.12 -4.04
N LYS A 91 8.51 -8.39 -4.30
CA LYS A 91 7.73 -9.44 -3.65
C LYS A 91 6.93 -10.24 -4.68
N ASP A 92 6.44 -11.39 -4.25
CA ASP A 92 5.51 -12.19 -5.06
C ASP A 92 4.27 -11.36 -5.45
N MET A 93 3.83 -11.55 -6.70
CA MET A 93 2.71 -10.82 -7.28
C MET A 93 1.45 -11.08 -6.46
N GLY A 94 0.94 -10.02 -5.83
CA GLY A 94 -0.31 -10.01 -5.09
C GLY A 94 -1.32 -9.05 -5.72
N GLU A 95 -2.45 -8.87 -5.04
CA GLU A 95 -3.50 -7.94 -5.44
C GLU A 95 -3.01 -6.47 -5.51
N ASP A 96 -1.96 -6.15 -4.75
CA ASP A 96 -1.30 -4.86 -4.69
C ASP A 96 -0.01 -4.79 -5.54
N GLY A 97 0.23 -5.76 -6.43
CA GLY A 97 1.38 -5.79 -7.33
C GLY A 97 2.61 -6.49 -6.73
N VAL A 98 3.79 -6.06 -7.20
CA VAL A 98 5.09 -6.73 -6.97
C VAL A 98 6.04 -5.96 -6.06
N ASP A 99 5.59 -4.83 -5.51
CA ASP A 99 6.41 -4.00 -4.64
C ASP A 99 6.03 -4.20 -3.16
N ALA A 100 7.01 -4.56 -2.34
CA ALA A 100 6.99 -4.33 -0.90
C ALA A 100 7.58 -2.95 -0.61
N VAL A 101 6.76 -2.03 -0.11
CA VAL A 101 7.13 -0.62 0.10
C VAL A 101 7.42 -0.35 1.57
N ALA A 102 8.53 0.30 1.88
CA ALA A 102 8.88 0.73 3.22
C ALA A 102 9.24 2.22 3.28
N PHE A 103 8.67 2.94 4.25
CA PHE A 103 9.04 4.32 4.54
C PHE A 103 10.18 4.37 5.55
N LEU A 104 11.31 4.87 5.07
CA LEU A 104 12.54 4.96 5.83
C LEU A 104 12.87 6.41 6.15
N MET A 105 13.59 6.59 7.25
CA MET A 105 14.08 7.89 7.66
C MET A 105 15.51 7.79 8.23
N SER A 106 16.20 8.90 8.44
CA SER A 106 17.44 8.96 9.23
C SER A 106 17.49 10.30 9.97
N ALA A 107 17.92 10.31 11.24
CA ALA A 107 17.98 11.53 12.04
C ALA A 107 19.10 12.49 11.59
N ASN A 108 20.22 11.95 11.10
CA ASN A 108 21.35 12.73 10.65
C ASN A 108 21.88 12.33 9.27
N VAL A 109 22.59 13.27 8.64
CA VAL A 109 23.37 13.01 7.43
C VAL A 109 24.49 12.00 7.76
N GLY A 110 24.52 10.89 7.03
CA GLY A 110 25.51 9.82 7.22
C GLY A 110 25.03 8.65 8.09
N GLU A 111 23.90 8.79 8.81
CA GLU A 111 23.27 7.65 9.48
C GLU A 111 22.49 6.78 8.50
N ALA A 112 22.43 5.48 8.80
CA ALA A 112 21.67 4.53 8.01
C ALA A 112 20.18 4.84 8.07
N LEU A 113 19.51 4.70 6.92
CA LEU A 113 18.06 4.75 6.84
C LEU A 113 17.46 3.56 7.61
N ARG A 114 16.43 3.82 8.41
CA ARG A 114 15.70 2.79 9.15
C ARG A 114 14.18 3.00 9.00
N PRO A 115 13.36 1.98 9.23
CA PRO A 115 11.90 2.15 9.25
C PRO A 115 11.50 3.26 10.20
N ILE A 116 10.57 4.13 9.78
CA ILE A 116 10.18 5.33 10.54
C ILE A 116 9.78 5.03 12.00
N GLN A 117 9.20 3.84 12.27
CA GLN A 117 8.80 3.42 13.61
C GLN A 117 9.98 3.20 14.55
N LYS A 118 11.21 3.07 14.03
CA LYS A 118 12.42 2.75 14.79
C LYS A 118 13.34 3.94 15.04
N ILE A 119 12.96 5.16 14.61
CA ILE A 119 13.91 6.28 14.53
C ILE A 119 13.74 7.31 15.63
N ALA A 120 12.51 7.63 16.02
CA ALA A 120 12.27 8.91 16.67
C ALA A 120 11.82 8.76 18.14
N SER A 121 12.21 9.76 18.93
CA SER A 121 11.55 10.11 20.20
C SER A 121 10.11 10.58 19.93
N GLY A 122 9.24 10.58 20.95
CA GLY A 122 7.82 10.95 20.81
C GLY A 122 7.61 12.28 20.07
N GLY A 123 8.24 13.36 20.55
CA GLY A 123 8.08 14.69 19.94
C GLY A 123 8.65 14.86 18.53
N GLU A 124 9.78 14.21 18.19
CA GLU A 124 10.30 14.24 16.82
C GLU A 124 9.36 13.50 15.86
N LEU A 125 8.84 12.34 16.29
CA LEU A 125 7.90 11.55 15.49
C LEU A 125 6.63 12.35 15.21
N SER A 126 6.09 13.06 16.20
CA SER A 126 4.91 13.89 16.03
C SER A 126 5.10 15.01 15.00
N ARG A 127 6.27 15.66 14.97
CA ARG A 127 6.58 16.66 13.93
C ARG A 127 6.78 16.03 12.55
N ILE A 128 7.41 14.87 12.47
CA ILE A 128 7.55 14.13 11.21
C ILE A 128 6.17 13.74 10.68
N MET A 129 5.29 13.25 11.55
CA MET A 129 3.91 12.91 11.17
C MET A 129 3.12 14.15 10.77
N LEU A 130 3.33 15.30 11.41
CA LEU A 130 2.75 16.58 10.98
C LEU A 130 3.20 16.96 9.57
N ALA A 131 4.49 16.78 9.24
CA ALA A 131 5.00 17.02 7.89
C ALA A 131 4.32 16.10 6.87
N LEU A 132 4.28 14.79 7.16
CA LEU A 132 3.65 13.78 6.31
C LEU A 132 2.17 14.08 6.09
N LYS A 133 1.42 14.37 7.16
CA LYS A 133 0.00 14.70 7.10
C LYS A 133 -0.26 15.99 6.34
N ASN A 134 0.61 16.99 6.42
CA ASN A 134 0.49 18.20 5.60
C ASN A 134 0.68 17.92 4.11
N VAL A 135 1.67 17.09 3.74
CA VAL A 135 1.90 16.71 2.34
C VAL A 135 0.74 15.89 1.80
N LEU A 136 0.18 15.00 2.62
CA LEU A 136 -0.88 14.05 2.26
C LEU A 136 -2.30 14.57 2.58
N ALA A 137 -2.43 15.82 3.04
CA ALA A 137 -3.67 16.37 3.57
C ALA A 137 -4.83 16.38 2.57
N GLU A 138 -4.57 16.36 1.27
CA GLU A 138 -5.61 16.33 0.24
C GLU A 138 -6.22 14.93 0.05
N GLN A 139 -5.51 13.88 0.49
CA GLN A 139 -5.89 12.48 0.29
C GLN A 139 -6.28 11.78 1.60
N ASP A 140 -6.15 12.44 2.75
CA ASP A 140 -6.43 11.85 4.04
C ASP A 140 -7.92 11.97 4.41
N SER A 141 -8.61 10.85 4.64
CA SER A 141 -10.03 10.87 5.05
C SER A 141 -10.24 11.14 6.54
N VAL A 142 -9.17 11.20 7.34
CA VAL A 142 -9.28 11.40 8.80
C VAL A 142 -9.63 12.86 9.11
N MET A 143 -10.77 13.06 9.79
CA MET A 143 -11.31 14.39 10.10
C MET A 143 -10.77 14.99 11.41
N THR A 144 -10.38 14.15 12.38
CA THR A 144 -9.87 14.59 13.67
C THR A 144 -8.48 14.02 13.90
N MET A 145 -7.52 14.88 14.22
CA MET A 145 -6.13 14.52 14.46
C MET A 145 -5.69 15.02 15.83
N VAL A 146 -4.96 14.17 16.55
CA VAL A 146 -4.36 14.49 17.85
C VAL A 146 -2.85 14.47 17.69
N PHE A 147 -2.19 15.58 18.01
CA PHE A 147 -0.74 15.70 18.04
C PHE A 147 -0.28 15.86 19.47
N ASP A 148 0.47 14.88 19.97
CA ASP A 148 1.09 14.91 21.29
C ASP A 148 2.57 15.29 21.18
N GLU A 149 3.10 16.06 22.13
CA GLU A 149 4.51 16.48 22.19
C GLU A 149 5.06 17.18 20.92
N VAL A 150 4.21 17.76 20.07
CA VAL A 150 4.65 18.40 18.82
C VAL A 150 5.55 19.62 19.05
N ASP A 151 5.45 20.23 20.24
CA ASP A 151 6.23 21.35 20.72
C ASP A 151 7.51 20.96 21.49
N THR A 152 7.78 19.66 21.68
CA THR A 152 8.94 19.20 22.45
C THR A 152 10.26 19.54 21.74
N GLY A 153 11.12 20.30 22.42
CA GLY A 153 12.46 20.64 21.92
C GLY A 153 12.47 21.68 20.79
N VAL A 154 11.35 22.38 20.54
CA VAL A 154 11.28 23.52 19.60
C VAL A 154 11.04 24.83 20.34
N SER A 155 11.58 25.92 19.81
CA SER A 155 11.35 27.27 20.34
C SER A 155 11.44 28.33 19.24
N GLY A 156 10.94 29.53 19.52
CA GLY A 156 11.03 30.68 18.61
C GLY A 156 10.46 30.39 17.21
N ARG A 157 11.29 30.50 16.17
CA ARG A 157 10.87 30.31 14.78
C ARG A 157 10.39 28.89 14.49
N ALA A 158 11.00 27.86 15.08
CA ALA A 158 10.58 26.47 14.86
C ALA A 158 9.17 26.23 15.42
N ALA A 159 8.88 26.75 16.62
CA ALA A 159 7.55 26.68 17.22
C ALA A 159 6.51 27.44 16.38
N GLN A 160 6.85 28.62 15.87
CA GLN A 160 5.98 29.38 14.97
C GLN A 160 5.65 28.60 13.69
N ARG A 161 6.62 27.90 13.10
CA ARG A 161 6.40 27.05 11.91
C ARG A 161 5.47 25.89 12.19
N VAL A 162 5.63 25.22 13.33
CA VAL A 162 4.72 24.16 13.77
C VAL A 162 3.29 24.70 13.91
N ALA A 163 3.12 25.86 14.55
CA ALA A 163 1.81 26.50 14.71
C ALA A 163 1.16 26.86 13.36
N GLU A 164 1.92 27.44 12.43
CA GLU A 164 1.44 27.76 11.08
C GLU A 164 0.94 26.51 10.34
N LYS A 165 1.63 25.38 10.50
CA LYS A 165 1.27 24.09 9.86
C LYS A 165 0.04 23.47 10.51
N LEU A 166 -0.07 23.49 11.84
CA LEU A 166 -1.27 23.04 12.56
C LEU A 166 -2.49 23.89 12.18
N ALA A 167 -2.31 25.22 12.10
CA ALA A 167 -3.36 26.16 11.67
C ALA A 167 -3.79 25.96 10.22
N LYS A 168 -2.86 25.57 9.33
CA LYS A 168 -3.20 25.22 7.94
C LYS A 168 -4.06 23.96 7.89
N LEU A 169 -3.69 22.91 8.63
CA LEU A 169 -4.46 21.67 8.73
C LEU A 169 -5.86 21.91 9.33
N SER A 170 -5.94 22.75 10.37
CA SER A 170 -7.19 23.01 11.09
C SER A 170 -8.27 23.68 10.25
N ARG A 171 -7.92 24.27 9.09
CA ARG A 171 -8.88 24.82 8.14
C ARG A 171 -9.83 23.77 7.55
N THR A 172 -9.38 22.51 7.52
CA THR A 172 -10.13 21.41 6.88
C THR A 172 -10.45 20.29 7.86
N ARG A 173 -9.87 20.31 9.06
CA ARG A 173 -9.89 19.20 10.02
C ARG A 173 -9.93 19.72 11.44
N GLN A 174 -10.40 18.90 12.36
CA GLN A 174 -10.23 19.15 13.78
C GLN A 174 -8.80 18.74 14.19
N VAL A 175 -8.04 19.67 14.74
CA VAL A 175 -6.68 19.43 15.24
C VAL A 175 -6.68 19.68 16.73
N LEU A 176 -6.29 18.66 17.50
CA LEU A 176 -6.12 18.74 18.95
C LEU A 176 -4.63 18.60 19.26
N CYS A 177 -4.07 19.56 20.00
CA CYS A 177 -2.72 19.48 20.53
C CYS A 177 -2.70 20.04 21.95
N VAL A 178 -1.89 19.44 22.81
CA VAL A 178 -1.58 19.99 24.13
C VAL A 178 -0.22 20.67 24.03
N THR A 179 -0.14 21.93 24.39
CA THR A 179 1.08 22.72 24.28
C THR A 179 1.21 23.70 25.43
N HIS A 180 2.45 24.05 25.76
CA HIS A 180 2.81 25.10 26.71
C HIS A 180 3.41 26.33 26.01
N LEU A 181 3.57 26.27 24.68
CA LEU A 181 4.16 27.35 23.90
C LEU A 181 3.06 28.33 23.42
N PRO A 182 3.18 29.64 23.74
CA PRO A 182 2.17 30.63 23.36
C PRO A 182 2.05 30.82 21.84
N GLN A 183 3.02 30.36 21.04
CA GLN A 183 2.93 30.39 19.59
C GLN A 183 1.95 29.34 19.05
N LEU A 184 1.73 28.24 19.76
CA LEU A 184 0.82 27.16 19.36
C LEU A 184 -0.57 27.27 20.02
N ALA A 185 -0.69 28.04 21.11
CA ALA A 185 -1.96 28.33 21.80
C ALA A 185 -2.76 29.43 21.09
#